data_AF-A0A7S3YD46-F1
#
_entry.id   AF-A0A7S3YD46-F1
#
_cell.length_a   1.000
_cell.length_b   1.000
_cell.length_c   1.000
_cell.angle_alpha   90.00
_cell.angle_beta   90.00
_cell.angle_gamma   90.00
#
_symmetry.space_group_name_H-M   'P 1'
#
loop_
_entity.id
_entity.type
_entity.pdbx_description
1 polymer ?
#
loop_
_entity_poly.entity_id
_entity_poly.type
_entity_poly.pdbx_seq_one_letter_code
_entity_poly.pdbx_strand_id
1 'polypeptide(L)'
;VFSCGCHHYGRLGIQGLKEDVRIPREISRPEGIGSRIANRYVDIATGQLHSVALTVSGEAFAWGAGDDLQLGTGKEDCENVPVKLLGIQLRGDEARGVPPRQAIAVACGFQHTAIIACKRDEAKDDGGEEKMKISEAATSKKRKH
;
A
#
# COMPACT_ATOMS: atom_id res chain seq x y z
N VAL A 1 -12.65 0.85 2.15
CA VAL A 1 -12.84 1.85 1.07
C VAL A 1 -14.04 1.40 0.28
N PHE A 2 -14.93 2.31 -0.11
CA PHE A 2 -16.12 1.97 -0.88
C PHE A 2 -16.12 2.74 -2.21
N SER A 3 -16.65 2.13 -3.28
CA SER A 3 -16.81 2.77 -4.59
C SER A 3 -18.18 2.51 -5.19
N CYS A 4 -18.66 3.45 -6.00
CA CYS A 4 -19.88 3.38 -6.78
C CYS A 4 -19.72 4.16 -8.10
N GLY A 5 -20.54 3.86 -9.09
CA GLY A 5 -20.55 4.52 -10.41
C GLY A 5 -20.35 3.55 -11.57
N CYS A 6 -19.69 4.04 -12.62
CA CYS A 6 -19.45 3.32 -13.87
C CYS A 6 -18.47 2.14 -13.66
N HIS A 7 -18.86 0.94 -14.08
CA HIS A 7 -18.04 -0.27 -13.90
C HIS A 7 -16.97 -0.48 -14.99
N HIS A 8 -17.02 0.26 -16.10
CA HIS A 8 -16.09 0.08 -17.21
C HIS A 8 -14.62 0.26 -16.78
N TYR A 9 -13.74 -0.50 -17.44
CA TYR A 9 -12.29 -0.51 -17.23
C TYR A 9 -11.86 -0.93 -15.82
N GLY A 10 -12.76 -1.45 -14.97
CA GLY A 10 -12.39 -1.87 -13.62
C GLY A 10 -12.17 -0.72 -12.63
N ARG A 11 -12.53 0.52 -12.98
CA ARG A 11 -12.25 1.74 -12.18
C ARG A 11 -12.84 1.75 -10.77
N LEU A 12 -13.79 0.85 -10.49
CA LEU A 12 -14.38 0.68 -9.17
C LEU A 12 -13.54 -0.23 -8.26
N GLY A 13 -12.60 -1.01 -8.79
CA GLY A 13 -11.73 -1.89 -8.00
C GLY A 13 -12.47 -3.08 -7.40
N ILE A 14 -13.62 -3.45 -7.95
CA ILE A 14 -14.46 -4.55 -7.47
C ILE A 14 -14.52 -5.62 -8.55
N GLN A 15 -14.18 -6.85 -8.16
CA GLN A 15 -14.16 -7.99 -9.06
C GLN A 15 -15.55 -8.36 -9.56
N GLY A 16 -15.64 -8.75 -10.85
CA GLY A 16 -16.81 -9.43 -11.40
C GLY A 16 -18.04 -8.56 -11.63
N LEU A 17 -17.89 -7.22 -11.64
CA LEU A 17 -18.98 -6.32 -12.00
C LEU A 17 -19.37 -6.47 -13.47
N LYS A 18 -20.68 -6.48 -13.74
CA LYS A 18 -21.27 -6.52 -15.09
C LYS A 18 -22.20 -5.33 -15.36
N GLU A 19 -22.36 -4.47 -14.37
CA GLU A 19 -23.23 -3.31 -14.40
C GLU A 19 -22.71 -2.26 -13.43
N ASP A 20 -23.23 -1.04 -13.58
CA ASP A 20 -22.86 0.09 -12.75
C ASP A 20 -23.33 -0.09 -11.30
N VAL A 21 -22.47 0.33 -10.38
CA VAL A 21 -22.70 0.18 -8.94
C VAL A 21 -23.44 1.41 -8.44
N ARG A 22 -24.73 1.27 -8.14
CA ARG A 22 -25.58 2.38 -7.66
C ARG A 22 -25.44 2.67 -6.17
N ILE A 23 -25.03 1.67 -5.39
CA ILE A 23 -24.83 1.77 -3.93
C ILE A 23 -23.38 1.43 -3.63
N PRO A 24 -22.65 2.25 -2.84
CA PRO A 24 -21.24 2.00 -2.54
C PRO A 24 -20.98 0.55 -2.10
N ARG A 25 -20.02 -0.10 -2.76
CA ARG A 25 -19.58 -1.47 -2.45
C ARG A 25 -18.14 -1.43 -1.95
N GLU A 26 -17.82 -2.32 -1.02
CA GLU A 26 -16.48 -2.37 -0.44
C GLU A 26 -15.47 -2.86 -1.47
N ILE A 27 -14.34 -2.15 -1.58
CA ILE A 27 -13.16 -2.58 -2.31
C ILE A 27 -12.37 -3.53 -1.42
N SER A 28 -12.08 -4.73 -1.92
CA SER A 28 -11.25 -5.71 -1.22
C SER A 28 -9.87 -5.15 -0.92
N ARG A 29 -9.36 -5.44 0.28
CA ARG A 29 -7.98 -5.13 0.64
C ARG A 29 -7.03 -6.06 -0.10
N PRO A 30 -5.79 -5.63 -0.36
CA PRO A 30 -4.81 -6.51 -0.92
C PRO A 30 -4.43 -7.58 0.10
N GLU A 31 -4.32 -8.81 -0.35
CA GLU A 31 -3.92 -9.94 0.48
C GLU A 31 -2.40 -10.14 0.44
N GLY A 32 -1.85 -10.80 1.46
CA GLY A 32 -0.47 -11.30 1.40
C GLY A 32 0.63 -10.31 1.77
N ILE A 33 0.32 -9.11 2.27
CA ILE A 33 1.36 -8.20 2.75
C ILE A 33 1.25 -7.99 4.26
N GLY A 34 2.09 -8.69 5.01
CA GLY A 34 2.18 -8.54 6.47
C GLY A 34 0.84 -8.68 7.20
N SER A 35 0.61 -7.79 8.17
CA SER A 35 -0.60 -7.80 9.02
C SER A 35 -1.83 -7.23 8.30
N ARG A 36 -3.03 -7.67 8.74
CA ARG A 36 -4.31 -7.04 8.31
C ARG A 36 -4.35 -5.53 8.50
N ILE A 37 -3.60 -5.00 9.47
CA ILE A 37 -3.46 -3.57 9.70
C ILE A 37 -2.60 -2.90 8.64
N ALA A 38 -1.51 -3.57 8.22
CA ALA A 38 -0.60 -3.08 7.19
C ALA A 38 -1.32 -2.92 5.84
N ASN A 39 -2.26 -3.81 5.53
CA ASN A 39 -3.04 -3.80 4.28
C ASN A 39 -4.23 -2.82 4.27
N ARG A 40 -4.44 -2.05 5.34
CA ARG A 40 -5.51 -1.05 5.35
C ARG A 40 -5.11 0.12 4.47
N TYR A 41 -5.99 0.50 3.55
CA TYR A 41 -5.87 1.75 2.83
C TYR A 41 -6.04 2.95 3.80
N VAL A 42 -5.14 3.92 3.68
CA VAL A 42 -5.10 5.15 4.49
C VAL A 42 -5.26 6.41 3.66
N ASP A 43 -5.03 6.33 2.35
CA ASP A 43 -5.21 7.43 1.41
C ASP A 43 -5.61 6.90 0.03
N ILE A 44 -6.26 7.75 -0.78
CA ILE A 44 -6.71 7.40 -2.13
C ILE A 44 -6.74 8.65 -3.03
N ALA A 45 -6.30 8.47 -4.29
CA ALA A 45 -6.46 9.43 -5.36
C ALA A 45 -7.16 8.77 -6.55
N THR A 46 -7.93 9.57 -7.30
CA THR A 46 -8.68 9.10 -8.47
C THR A 46 -8.37 9.96 -9.68
N GLY A 47 -8.01 9.34 -10.79
CA GLY A 47 -7.92 10.00 -12.09
C GLY A 47 -9.24 9.90 -12.84
N GLN A 48 -9.21 10.03 -14.17
CA GLN A 48 -10.44 9.94 -14.96
C GLN A 48 -10.99 8.51 -15.01
N LEU A 49 -10.12 7.53 -15.22
CA LEU A 49 -10.50 6.13 -15.43
C LEU A 49 -9.74 5.15 -14.51
N HIS A 50 -8.88 5.66 -13.61
CA HIS A 50 -8.12 4.85 -12.66
C HIS A 50 -8.19 5.42 -11.25
N SER A 51 -7.78 4.62 -10.28
CA SER A 51 -7.64 5.01 -8.89
C SER A 51 -6.39 4.40 -8.30
N VAL A 52 -5.80 5.08 -7.32
CA VAL A 52 -4.61 4.64 -6.61
C VAL A 52 -4.82 4.82 -5.12
N ALA A 53 -4.61 3.77 -4.34
CA ALA A 53 -4.70 3.81 -2.88
C ALA A 53 -3.38 3.46 -2.21
N LEU A 54 -3.12 4.12 -1.09
CA LEU A 54 -1.96 3.93 -0.25
C LEU A 54 -2.33 3.10 0.98
N THR A 55 -1.50 2.13 1.36
CA THR A 55 -1.67 1.35 2.59
C THR A 55 -0.88 1.89 3.77
N VAL A 56 -1.20 1.43 5.00
CA VAL A 56 -0.43 1.73 6.22
C VAL A 56 1.06 1.34 6.07
N SER A 57 1.37 0.27 5.33
CA SER A 57 2.75 -0.17 5.07
C SER A 57 3.55 0.74 4.11
N GLY A 58 2.90 1.76 3.53
CA GLY A 58 3.51 2.63 2.53
C GLY A 58 3.56 2.01 1.13
N GLU A 59 2.64 1.09 0.81
CA GLU A 59 2.52 0.46 -0.50
C GLU A 59 1.36 1.06 -1.28
N ALA A 60 1.58 1.28 -2.58
CA ALA A 60 0.57 1.80 -3.48
C ALA A 60 -0.07 0.68 -4.31
N PHE A 61 -1.39 0.76 -4.49
CA PHE A 61 -2.18 -0.12 -5.32
C PHE A 61 -2.99 0.70 -6.31
N ALA A 62 -3.02 0.29 -7.57
CA ALA A 62 -3.82 0.93 -8.61
C ALA A 62 -4.85 -0.04 -9.20
N TRP A 63 -5.93 0.51 -9.74
CA TRP A 63 -6.93 -0.22 -10.52
C TRP A 63 -7.62 0.73 -11.49
N GLY A 64 -8.34 0.18 -12.47
CA GLY A 64 -8.96 0.94 -13.55
C GLY A 64 -8.26 0.76 -14.90
N ALA A 65 -8.37 1.78 -15.75
CA ALA A 65 -7.74 1.77 -17.06
C ALA A 65 -6.20 1.79 -16.94
N GLY A 66 -5.53 0.99 -17.78
CA GLY A 66 -4.07 0.88 -17.85
C GLY A 66 -3.47 1.28 -19.19
N ASP A 67 -4.30 1.70 -20.15
CA ASP A 67 -3.94 2.05 -21.52
C ASP A 67 -2.89 3.18 -21.64
N ASP A 68 -2.79 4.06 -20.64
CA ASP A 68 -1.76 5.11 -20.55
C ASP A 68 -0.61 4.76 -19.58
N LEU A 69 -0.47 3.47 -19.19
CA LEU A 69 0.49 2.99 -18.18
C LEU A 69 0.32 3.61 -16.78
N GLN A 70 -0.81 4.26 -16.53
CA GLN A 70 -1.11 5.03 -15.31
C GLN A 70 -1.24 4.18 -14.05
N LEU A 71 -1.37 2.85 -14.19
CA LEU A 71 -1.40 1.89 -13.09
C LEU A 71 -0.02 1.54 -12.54
N GLY A 72 1.08 1.83 -13.26
CA GLY A 72 2.43 1.56 -12.79
C GLY A 72 2.75 0.06 -12.60
N THR A 73 2.05 -0.82 -13.34
CA THR A 73 2.27 -2.28 -13.36
C THR A 73 3.28 -2.72 -14.42
N GLY A 74 3.70 -1.81 -15.31
CA GLY A 74 4.54 -2.13 -16.47
C GLY A 74 3.78 -2.79 -17.61
N LYS A 75 2.44 -2.79 -17.58
CA LYS A 75 1.54 -3.32 -18.61
C LYS A 75 0.41 -2.33 -18.88
N GLU A 76 -0.24 -2.50 -20.02
CA GLU A 76 -1.37 -1.66 -20.46
C GLU A 76 -2.74 -2.26 -20.11
N ASP A 77 -2.76 -3.40 -19.42
CA ASP A 77 -3.98 -4.10 -19.04
C ASP A 77 -4.84 -3.27 -18.07
N CYS A 78 -6.16 -3.31 -18.26
CA CYS A 78 -7.10 -2.79 -17.27
C CYS A 78 -7.20 -3.74 -16.08
N GLU A 79 -7.27 -3.17 -14.88
CA GLU A 79 -7.27 -3.93 -13.64
C GLU A 79 -8.59 -3.74 -12.90
N ASN A 80 -9.33 -4.85 -12.70
CA ASN A 80 -10.64 -4.83 -12.05
C ASN A 80 -10.58 -4.81 -10.53
N VAL A 81 -9.40 -5.06 -9.97
CA VAL A 81 -9.13 -5.07 -8.53
C VAL A 81 -7.82 -4.35 -8.26
N PRO A 82 -7.59 -3.86 -7.03
CA PRO A 82 -6.33 -3.21 -6.69
C PRO A 82 -5.12 -4.11 -6.91
N VAL A 83 -4.20 -3.67 -7.76
CA VAL A 83 -2.92 -4.33 -8.01
C VAL A 83 -1.74 -3.47 -7.55
N LYS A 84 -0.72 -4.12 -6.99
CA LYS A 84 0.44 -3.41 -6.44
C LYS A 84 1.29 -2.78 -7.54
N LEU A 85 1.67 -1.52 -7.38
CA LEU A 85 2.62 -0.86 -8.28
C LEU A 85 3.98 -1.60 -8.28
N LEU A 86 4.59 -1.72 -9.46
CA LEU A 86 5.80 -2.54 -9.70
C LEU A 86 7.09 -1.71 -9.85
N GLY A 87 7.12 -0.46 -9.37
CA GLY A 87 8.29 0.41 -9.51
C GLY A 87 9.50 -0.07 -8.69
N ILE A 88 10.64 -0.31 -9.35
CA ILE A 88 11.92 -0.66 -8.70
C ILE A 88 12.33 0.36 -7.61
N GLN A 89 12.00 1.63 -7.81
CA GLN A 89 12.30 2.70 -6.86
C GLN A 89 11.42 2.64 -5.59
N LEU A 90 10.26 1.98 -5.65
CA LEU A 90 9.38 1.74 -4.49
C LEU A 90 9.74 0.42 -3.82
N ARG A 91 9.94 -0.64 -4.62
CA ARG A 91 10.25 -1.98 -4.13
C ARG A 91 11.66 -2.13 -3.58
N GLY A 92 12.60 -1.33 -4.09
CA GLY A 92 14.02 -1.57 -3.91
C GLY A 92 14.54 -2.68 -4.83
N ASP A 93 15.85 -2.66 -5.05
CA ASP A 93 16.65 -3.68 -5.71
C ASP A 93 18.04 -3.65 -5.10
N GLU A 94 18.31 -4.57 -4.17
CA GLU A 94 19.58 -4.67 -3.47
C GLU A 94 20.74 -4.93 -4.42
N ALA A 95 20.54 -5.75 -5.46
CA ALA A 95 21.57 -6.06 -6.45
C ALA A 95 22.00 -4.81 -7.24
N ARG A 96 21.10 -3.82 -7.36
CA ARG A 96 21.38 -2.53 -7.99
C ARG A 96 21.64 -1.40 -6.98
N GLY A 97 21.70 -1.70 -5.69
CA GLY A 97 21.88 -0.69 -4.63
C GLY A 97 20.73 0.32 -4.54
N VAL A 98 19.52 -0.05 -4.95
CA VAL A 98 18.32 0.79 -4.87
C VAL A 98 17.57 0.44 -3.58
N PRO A 99 17.53 1.31 -2.57
CA PRO A 99 16.79 1.02 -1.34
C PRO A 99 15.27 1.09 -1.57
N PRO A 100 14.47 0.31 -0.83
CA PRO A 100 13.01 0.42 -0.86
C PRO A 100 12.55 1.79 -0.33
N ARG A 101 11.45 2.28 -0.89
CA ARG A 101 10.81 3.53 -0.47
C ARG A 101 9.39 3.27 0.02
N GLN A 102 8.95 4.06 0.99
CA GLN A 102 7.56 4.09 1.43
C GLN A 102 6.85 5.24 0.74
N ALA A 103 5.76 4.94 0.05
CA ALA A 103 4.86 5.97 -0.44
C ALA A 103 4.15 6.63 0.75
N ILE A 104 4.00 7.95 0.70
CA ILE A 104 3.39 8.75 1.76
C ILE A 104 2.25 9.65 1.25
N ALA A 105 2.17 9.88 -0.06
CA ALA A 105 1.06 10.58 -0.69
C ALA A 105 0.88 10.10 -2.13
N VAL A 106 -0.37 10.12 -2.60
CA VAL A 106 -0.74 9.75 -3.98
C VAL A 106 -1.58 10.86 -4.61
N ALA A 107 -1.38 11.09 -5.91
CA ALA A 107 -2.21 11.98 -6.72
C ALA A 107 -2.39 11.39 -8.13
N CYS A 108 -3.54 11.63 -8.73
CA CYS A 108 -3.87 11.13 -10.07
C CYS A 108 -4.35 12.28 -10.94
N GLY A 109 -3.75 12.38 -12.14
CA GLY A 109 -4.24 13.24 -13.20
C GLY A 109 -5.15 12.46 -14.15
N PHE A 110 -5.33 13.00 -15.37
CA PHE A 110 -6.09 12.32 -16.40
C PHE A 110 -5.42 10.99 -16.81
N GLN A 111 -4.16 11.07 -17.25
CA GLN A 111 -3.41 9.96 -17.83
C GLN A 111 -2.12 9.65 -17.06
N HIS A 112 -1.99 10.16 -15.83
CA HIS A 112 -0.78 9.97 -15.03
C HIS A 112 -1.10 9.78 -13.54
N THR A 113 -0.12 9.21 -12.85
CA THR A 113 -0.09 9.03 -11.40
C THR A 113 1.18 9.64 -10.85
N ALA A 114 1.07 10.43 -9.79
CA ALA A 114 2.19 10.98 -9.04
C ALA A 114 2.20 10.41 -7.61
N ILE A 115 3.39 10.07 -7.13
CA ILE A 115 3.59 9.50 -5.79
C ILE A 115 4.74 10.23 -5.12
N ILE A 116 4.52 10.68 -3.88
CA ILE A 116 5.60 11.14 -3.00
C ILE A 116 6.02 9.96 -2.15
N ALA A 117 7.32 9.67 -2.11
CA ALA A 117 7.87 8.56 -1.34
C ALA A 117 9.17 8.95 -0.63
N CYS A 118 9.32 8.52 0.62
CA CYS A 118 10.55 8.66 1.39
C CYS A 118 11.36 7.36 1.34
N LYS A 119 12.68 7.44 1.56
CA LYS A 119 13.45 6.24 1.91
C LYS A 119 12.80 5.65 3.15
N ARG A 120 12.60 4.34 3.15
CA ARG A 120 12.26 3.67 4.41
C ARG A 120 13.45 3.92 5.32
N ASP A 121 13.25 4.62 6.43
CA ASP A 121 14.27 4.66 7.46
C ASP A 121 14.56 3.19 7.77
N GLU A 122 15.80 2.76 7.52
CA GLU A 122 16.30 1.55 8.13
C GLU A 122 16.09 1.81 9.60
N ALA A 123 15.01 1.28 10.17
CA ALA A 123 14.88 1.19 11.60
C ALA A 123 16.17 0.49 11.99
N LYS A 124 17.11 1.26 12.55
CA LYS A 124 18.17 0.69 13.34
C LYS A 124 17.43 -0.21 14.29
N ASP A 125 17.61 -1.51 14.12
CA ASP A 125 17.35 -2.48 15.17
C ASP A 125 18.37 -2.19 16.27
N ASP A 126 18.25 -1.02 16.91
CA ASP A 126 19.06 -0.59 18.03
C ASP A 126 18.41 -1.08 19.32
N GLY A 127 18.43 -2.40 19.50
CA GLY A 127 18.45 -2.99 20.82
C GLY A 127 17.10 -3.00 21.55
N GLY A 128 16.17 -3.80 21.04
CA GLY A 128 15.06 -4.34 21.85
C GLY A 128 15.48 -5.25 23.00
N GLU A 129 16.78 -5.49 23.25
CA GLU A 129 17.26 -6.40 24.30
C GLU A 129 17.61 -5.76 25.65
N GLU A 130 17.62 -4.42 25.81
CA GLU A 130 18.04 -3.83 27.11
C GLU A 130 16.90 -3.55 28.11
N LYS A 131 15.63 -3.75 27.74
CA LYS A 131 14.49 -3.59 28.68
C LYS A 131 14.00 -4.87 29.37
N MET A 132 14.69 -6.01 29.18
CA MET A 132 14.43 -7.24 29.94
C MET A 132 15.51 -7.63 30.97
N LYS A 133 16.53 -6.77 31.21
CA LYS A 133 17.51 -6.99 32.30
C LYS A 133 17.25 -6.14 33.55
N ILE A 134 16.34 -5.17 33.51
CA ILE A 134 16.05 -4.30 34.67
C ILE A 134 14.92 -4.88 35.56
N SER A 135 14.08 -5.79 35.05
CA SER A 135 13.04 -6.46 35.86
C SER A 135 13.54 -7.67 36.66
N GLU A 136 14.59 -8.38 36.23
CA GLU A 136 15.13 -9.52 36.98
C GLU A 136 16.07 -9.10 38.13
N ALA A 137 16.80 -7.99 37.99
CA ALA A 137 17.66 -7.46 39.05
C ALA A 137 16.86 -6.86 40.23
N ALA A 138 15.64 -6.37 40.00
CA ALA A 138 14.77 -5.84 41.05
C ALA A 138 14.09 -6.93 41.89
N THR A 139 13.98 -8.16 41.36
CA THR A 139 13.28 -9.27 42.04
C THR A 139 14.23 -10.11 42.92
N SER A 140 15.54 -10.07 42.66
CA SER A 140 16.54 -10.79 43.48
C SER A 140 16.93 -10.08 44.78
N LYS A 141 16.73 -8.75 44.89
CA LYS A 141 17.07 -7.98 46.10
C LYS A 141 16.01 -7.96 47.22
N LYS A 142 14.86 -8.63 47.06
CA LYS A 142 13.80 -8.72 48.09
C LYS A 142 13.71 -10.06 48.84
N ARG A 143 14.68 -10.98 48.69
CA ARG A 143 14.67 -12.30 49.34
C ARG A 143 15.80 -12.54 50.36
N LYS A 144 16.45 -11.49 50.87
CA LYS A 144 17.38 -11.59 52.00
C LYS A 144 17.11 -10.50 53.03
N HIS A 145 16.09 -10.70 53.84
CA HIS A 145 16.02 -10.36 55.27
C HIS A 145 14.88 -11.18 55.88
#